data_AF-A0A067MAM4-F1
#
_entry.id   AF-A0A067MAM4-F1
#
_cell.length_a   1.000
_cell.length_b   1.000
_cell.length_c   1.000
_cell.angle_alpha   90.00
_cell.angle_beta   90.00
_cell.angle_gamma   90.00
#
_symmetry.space_group_name_H-M   'P 1'
#
loop_
_entity.id
_entity.type
_entity.pdbx_description
1 polymer ?
#
loop_
_entity_poly.entity_id
_entity_poly.type
_entity_poly.pdbx_seq_one_letter_code
_entity_poly.pdbx_strand_id
1 'polypeptide(L)'
;PYHQYRERYNALDCDSKQGTSFFDTCCKALSKDQSPDDLPDRCQAGSQDGGDDNDGDDGGDDSGDDGDDAPTPDVAPTAPSSTSTSKHEQHHGSAHSSSNTNGGVSSDDSTWNAGGFATFYHQEGTAGACGNYHGDNELVAAMDIERYGNADVASSICGKHVKVTNQKNHKSVVVLIADACPTCKNDNSIDLSVAAFTKIATKEEGMVPIDWEFL
;
A
#
# COMPACT_ATOMS: atom_id res chain seq x y z
N PRO A 1 7.28 12.49 -15.06
CA PRO A 1 6.30 13.00 -14.07
C PRO A 1 6.15 12.08 -12.85
N TYR A 2 5.92 10.78 -13.04
CA TYR A 2 5.77 9.81 -11.94
C TYR A 2 7.10 9.22 -11.43
N HIS A 3 8.00 8.78 -12.32
CA HIS A 3 9.32 8.26 -11.92
C HIS A 3 10.10 9.23 -11.02
N GLN A 4 10.22 10.50 -11.43
CA GLN A 4 10.90 11.55 -10.65
C GLN A 4 10.24 11.79 -9.28
N TYR A 5 8.91 11.71 -9.22
CA TYR A 5 8.19 11.79 -7.95
C TYR A 5 8.50 10.60 -7.05
N ARG A 6 8.44 9.37 -7.57
CA ARG A 6 8.71 8.14 -6.83
C ARG A 6 10.16 8.05 -6.35
N GLU A 7 11.12 8.41 -7.20
CA GLU A 7 12.53 8.47 -6.83
C GLU A 7 12.76 9.44 -5.67
N ARG A 8 12.17 10.64 -5.73
CA ARG A 8 12.25 11.60 -4.63
C ARG A 8 11.53 11.09 -3.37
N TYR A 9 10.35 10.52 -3.52
CA TYR A 9 9.55 9.97 -2.42
C TYR A 9 10.34 8.89 -1.65
N ASN A 10 11.01 8.00 -2.38
CA ASN A 10 11.86 6.96 -1.80
C ASN A 10 13.16 7.54 -1.22
N ALA A 11 13.82 8.45 -1.92
CA ALA A 11 15.09 9.05 -1.48
C ALA A 11 14.95 9.91 -0.22
N LEU A 12 13.77 10.49 0.01
CA LEU A 12 13.45 11.26 1.21
C LEU A 12 12.84 10.41 2.34
N ASP A 13 12.67 9.11 2.12
CA ASP A 13 12.01 8.16 3.02
C ASP A 13 10.64 8.70 3.48
N CYS A 14 9.82 9.10 2.53
CA CYS A 14 8.54 9.76 2.81
C CYS A 14 7.53 8.83 3.49
N ASP A 15 7.68 7.52 3.35
CA ASP A 15 6.83 6.52 3.99
C ASP A 15 6.91 6.59 5.52
N SER A 16 8.10 6.88 6.07
CA SER A 16 8.32 7.00 7.51
C SER A 16 7.98 8.38 8.09
N LYS A 17 7.68 9.37 7.24
CA LYS A 17 7.51 10.78 7.62
C LYS A 17 6.08 11.29 7.49
N GLN A 18 5.11 10.42 7.27
CA GLN A 18 3.71 10.80 7.15
C GLN A 18 3.20 11.61 8.35
N GLY A 19 2.37 12.62 8.10
CA GLY A 19 1.82 13.50 9.14
C GLY A 19 2.78 14.56 9.69
N THR A 20 3.95 14.72 9.06
CA THR A 20 4.91 15.79 9.42
C THR A 20 4.86 16.94 8.41
N SER A 21 5.29 18.13 8.85
CA SER A 21 5.45 19.28 7.95
C SER A 21 6.48 19.05 6.85
N PHE A 22 7.41 18.11 7.07
CA PHE A 22 8.37 17.65 6.07
C PHE A 22 7.65 16.91 4.94
N PHE A 23 6.74 15.98 5.29
CA PHE A 23 5.96 15.25 4.29
C PHE A 23 5.10 16.20 3.44
N ASP A 24 4.45 17.16 4.09
CA ASP A 24 3.65 18.17 3.39
C ASP A 24 4.45 19.05 2.44
N THR A 25 5.72 19.32 2.75
CA THR A 25 6.57 20.20 1.94
C THR A 25 7.32 19.45 0.85
N CYS A 26 7.86 18.26 1.15
CA CYS A 26 8.85 17.59 0.31
C CYS A 26 8.33 16.30 -0.35
N CYS A 27 7.31 15.67 0.23
CA CYS A 27 6.86 14.33 -0.17
C CYS A 27 5.60 14.33 -1.04
N LYS A 28 4.95 15.48 -1.23
CA LYS A 28 3.77 15.58 -2.11
C LYS A 28 4.15 15.59 -3.59
N ALA A 29 3.24 15.12 -4.43
CA ALA A 29 3.39 15.18 -5.87
C ALA A 29 3.42 16.65 -6.33
N LEU A 30 4.33 16.97 -7.26
CA LEU A 30 4.42 18.31 -7.84
C LEU A 30 3.33 18.51 -8.90
N SER A 31 2.79 19.73 -8.97
CA SER A 31 1.88 20.13 -10.05
C SER A 31 2.64 20.19 -11.38
N LYS A 32 1.91 20.16 -12.51
CA LYS A 32 2.51 20.18 -13.87
C LYS A 32 3.46 21.35 -14.14
N ASP A 33 3.25 22.47 -13.47
CA ASP A 33 4.03 23.70 -13.64
C ASP A 33 5.16 23.85 -12.60
N GLN A 34 5.32 22.87 -11.69
CA GLN A 34 6.34 22.88 -10.64
C GLN A 34 7.46 21.89 -10.97
N SER A 35 8.72 22.37 -10.93
CA SER A 35 9.91 21.53 -11.07
C SER A 35 10.40 21.05 -9.70
N PRO A 36 11.07 19.88 -9.60
CA PRO A 36 11.83 19.49 -8.42
C PRO A 36 12.82 20.56 -7.92
N ASP A 37 13.28 21.44 -8.81
CA ASP A 37 14.19 22.54 -8.51
C ASP A 37 13.53 23.70 -7.74
N ASP A 38 12.19 23.79 -7.77
CA ASP A 38 11.43 24.82 -7.05
C ASP A 38 11.20 24.45 -5.57
N LEU A 39 11.59 23.23 -5.16
CA LEU A 39 11.49 22.79 -3.78
C LEU A 39 12.65 23.31 -2.94
N PRO A 40 12.42 23.58 -1.63
CA PRO A 40 13.49 23.99 -0.73
C PRO A 40 14.64 22.97 -0.69
N ASP A 41 15.86 23.44 -0.45
CA ASP A 41 17.08 22.60 -0.40
C ASP A 41 16.94 21.38 0.54
N ARG A 42 16.17 21.53 1.63
CA ARG A 42 15.86 20.43 2.57
C ARG A 42 15.10 19.25 1.94
N CYS A 43 14.55 19.43 0.75
CA CYS A 43 13.80 18.43 -0.01
C CYS A 43 14.65 17.78 -1.12
N GLN A 44 15.92 18.16 -1.26
CA GLN A 44 16.85 17.56 -2.20
C GLN A 44 17.59 16.41 -1.51
N ALA A 45 17.41 15.19 -2.01
CA ALA A 45 18.17 14.02 -1.54
C ALA A 45 19.60 14.12 -2.10
N GLY A 46 20.56 14.52 -1.26
CA GLY A 46 21.96 14.63 -1.67
C GLY A 46 22.79 15.68 -0.92
N SER A 47 22.19 16.62 -0.21
CA SER A 47 22.95 17.50 0.71
C SER A 47 23.16 16.81 2.06
N GLN A 48 23.85 15.67 2.05
CA GLN A 48 24.79 15.41 3.13
C GLN A 48 25.91 16.42 2.93
N ASP A 49 25.87 17.49 3.72
CA ASP A 49 27.02 18.34 3.95
C ASP A 49 28.11 17.46 4.58
N GLY A 50 28.97 16.92 3.72
CA GLY A 50 30.30 16.46 4.08
C GLY A 50 31.19 17.68 4.15
N GLY A 51 31.33 18.24 5.35
CA GLY A 51 32.41 19.15 5.70
C GLY A 51 33.38 18.46 6.65
N ASP A 52 34.43 17.86 6.09
CA ASP A 52 35.70 17.62 6.80
C ASP A 52 36.42 18.97 6.94
N ASP A 53 36.90 19.32 8.15
CA ASP A 53 38.27 19.81 8.43
C ASP A 53 38.43 20.33 9.88
N ASN A 54 39.09 19.49 10.69
CA ASN A 54 40.16 19.71 11.69
C ASN A 54 40.18 20.82 12.78
N ASP A 55 40.81 20.37 13.88
CA ASP A 55 41.61 21.06 14.92
C ASP A 55 40.92 21.59 16.19
N GLY A 56 41.27 20.96 17.33
CA GLY A 56 41.09 21.54 18.66
C GLY A 56 41.15 20.56 19.83
N ASP A 57 42.22 19.78 19.96
CA ASP A 57 42.66 19.20 21.25
C ASP A 57 43.32 20.32 22.08
N ASP A 58 42.75 20.69 23.24
CA ASP A 58 43.46 20.77 24.54
C ASP A 58 42.59 21.37 25.67
N GLY A 59 42.52 20.67 26.80
CA GLY A 59 42.59 21.24 28.15
C GLY A 59 41.33 21.75 28.87
N GLY A 60 41.05 21.14 30.04
CA GLY A 60 40.63 21.90 31.23
C GLY A 60 39.38 21.42 31.99
N ASP A 61 39.57 20.45 32.88
CA ASP A 61 39.16 20.39 34.30
C ASP A 61 38.25 21.53 34.84
N ASP A 62 37.14 21.20 35.54
CA ASP A 62 37.00 21.35 37.01
C ASP A 62 35.54 21.05 37.50
N SER A 63 35.48 20.11 38.44
CA SER A 63 34.58 19.86 39.59
C SER A 63 33.18 20.50 39.73
N GLY A 64 32.22 19.65 40.15
CA GLY A 64 31.55 19.85 41.45
C GLY A 64 30.04 19.66 41.54
N ASP A 65 29.63 18.75 42.43
CA ASP A 65 28.49 18.85 43.38
C ASP A 65 27.08 18.43 42.88
N ASP A 66 26.23 17.72 43.61
CA ASP A 66 26.26 16.62 44.60
C ASP A 66 24.78 16.30 44.95
N GLY A 67 24.50 15.07 45.41
CA GLY A 67 23.29 14.72 46.20
C GLY A 67 22.10 14.12 45.41
N ASP A 68 21.96 12.79 45.37
CA ASP A 68 21.31 11.91 46.36
C ASP A 68 19.78 11.98 46.35
N ASP A 69 19.12 10.87 45.99
CA ASP A 69 18.39 10.03 46.97
C ASP A 69 17.75 8.81 46.27
N ALA A 70 18.08 7.62 46.75
CA ALA A 70 17.37 6.36 46.49
C ALA A 70 16.81 5.89 47.84
N PRO A 71 15.69 5.13 47.92
CA PRO A 71 15.75 3.72 47.54
C PRO A 71 14.43 3.08 47.02
N THR A 72 14.60 1.83 46.59
CA THR A 72 13.66 0.85 46.01
C THR A 72 12.61 0.31 47.04
N PRO A 73 11.61 -0.53 46.66
CA PRO A 73 11.84 -1.96 46.32
C PRO A 73 10.96 -2.54 45.17
N ASP A 74 11.55 -3.52 44.46
CA ASP A 74 11.08 -4.86 44.05
C ASP A 74 9.59 -5.11 43.67
N VAL A 75 9.39 -5.78 42.52
CA VAL A 75 8.72 -7.10 42.37
C VAL A 75 8.36 -7.36 40.89
N ALA A 76 8.92 -8.44 40.33
CA ALA A 76 8.54 -9.05 39.05
C ALA A 76 7.22 -9.85 39.14
N PRO A 77 6.61 -10.25 38.00
CA PRO A 77 6.72 -11.67 37.67
C PRO A 77 6.75 -12.03 36.17
N THR A 78 7.58 -13.03 35.87
CA THR A 78 7.60 -13.90 34.68
C THR A 78 6.55 -15.02 34.75
N ALA A 79 5.98 -15.43 33.60
CA ALA A 79 5.41 -16.76 33.37
C ALA A 79 5.22 -17.02 31.84
N PRO A 80 5.08 -18.26 31.33
CA PRO A 80 6.12 -18.88 30.50
C PRO A 80 5.68 -19.33 29.09
N SER A 81 6.67 -19.50 28.21
CA SER A 81 6.58 -20.29 26.96
C SER A 81 6.59 -21.79 27.26
N SER A 82 5.87 -22.57 26.45
CA SER A 82 5.98 -24.03 26.40
C SER A 82 5.95 -24.49 24.95
N THR A 83 7.06 -25.10 24.53
CA THR A 83 7.25 -25.82 23.26
C THR A 83 7.33 -27.30 23.59
N SER A 84 6.70 -28.19 22.81
CA SER A 84 7.07 -29.61 22.72
C SER A 84 6.47 -30.24 21.44
N THR A 85 7.25 -31.14 20.85
CA THR A 85 7.18 -31.62 19.45
C THR A 85 6.89 -33.13 19.39
N SER A 86 6.31 -33.61 18.26
CA SER A 86 6.40 -34.98 17.64
C SER A 86 5.63 -36.16 18.30
N LYS A 87 5.09 -37.22 17.64
CA LYS A 87 5.16 -37.80 16.27
C LYS A 87 4.15 -39.00 16.11
N HIS A 88 3.56 -39.21 14.90
CA HIS A 88 3.05 -40.45 14.18
C HIS A 88 2.28 -41.59 14.94
N GLU A 89 1.40 -42.46 14.41
CA GLU A 89 1.16 -43.08 13.08
C GLU A 89 -0.24 -43.78 13.04
N GLN A 90 -0.99 -43.61 11.93
CA GLN A 90 -1.99 -44.46 11.20
C GLN A 90 -2.92 -45.55 11.84
N HIS A 91 -4.16 -45.68 11.30
CA HIS A 91 -4.68 -46.85 10.53
C HIS A 91 -6.16 -46.74 10.05
N HIS A 92 -6.37 -46.97 8.73
CA HIS A 92 -7.43 -47.70 7.98
C HIS A 92 -8.94 -47.40 8.23
N GLY A 93 -9.72 -46.87 7.27
CA GLY A 93 -10.43 -47.54 6.15
C GLY A 93 -11.97 -47.45 6.40
N SER A 94 -12.94 -47.30 5.49
CA SER A 94 -13.09 -47.48 4.04
C SER A 94 -14.40 -46.82 3.54
N ALA A 95 -14.36 -46.20 2.35
CA ALA A 95 -15.30 -46.21 1.20
C ALA A 95 -16.84 -45.94 1.28
N HIS A 96 -17.28 -45.20 0.23
CA HIS A 96 -18.58 -45.16 -0.50
C HIS A 96 -19.73 -44.30 0.09
N SER A 97 -20.57 -43.58 -0.69
CA SER A 97 -20.67 -43.28 -2.13
C SER A 97 -21.71 -42.15 -2.34
N SER A 98 -21.42 -41.28 -3.31
CA SER A 98 -22.29 -40.53 -4.24
C SER A 98 -23.80 -40.33 -4.00
N SER A 99 -24.24 -39.07 -4.09
CA SER A 99 -25.39 -38.59 -4.91
C SER A 99 -25.32 -37.06 -4.98
N ASN A 100 -24.89 -36.44 -6.07
CA ASN A 100 -25.61 -36.15 -7.33
C ASN A 100 -26.97 -35.47 -7.13
N THR A 101 -26.98 -34.14 -7.14
CA THR A 101 -28.13 -33.37 -7.64
C THR A 101 -27.65 -32.24 -8.56
N ASN A 102 -28.11 -32.32 -9.80
CA ASN A 102 -27.94 -31.33 -10.85
C ASN A 102 -28.55 -29.99 -10.43
N GLY A 103 -27.75 -28.93 -10.47
CA GLY A 103 -28.19 -27.56 -10.61
C GLY A 103 -27.27 -26.88 -11.62
N GLY A 104 -27.59 -27.02 -12.90
CA GLY A 104 -26.88 -26.36 -13.98
C GLY A 104 -27.04 -24.85 -13.86
N VAL A 105 -26.05 -24.20 -13.25
CA VAL A 105 -25.72 -22.81 -13.54
C VAL A 105 -24.68 -22.87 -14.64
N SER A 106 -25.06 -22.34 -15.80
CA SER A 106 -24.16 -22.09 -16.92
C SER A 106 -22.88 -21.47 -16.39
N SER A 107 -21.79 -22.21 -16.50
CA SER A 107 -20.46 -21.71 -16.27
C SER A 107 -20.16 -20.74 -17.40
N ASP A 108 -20.47 -19.46 -17.17
CA ASP A 108 -19.72 -18.42 -17.84
C ASP A 108 -18.27 -18.63 -17.41
N ASP A 109 -17.45 -19.07 -18.36
CA ASP A 109 -16.00 -19.26 -18.24
C ASP A 109 -15.31 -17.89 -18.10
N SER A 110 -15.82 -17.04 -17.21
CA SER A 110 -15.13 -15.83 -16.82
C SER A 110 -14.07 -16.23 -15.81
N THR A 111 -12.81 -16.00 -16.17
CA THR A 111 -11.69 -16.29 -15.28
C THR A 111 -11.71 -15.26 -14.15
N TRP A 112 -12.35 -15.62 -13.03
CA TRP A 112 -12.37 -14.81 -11.82
C TRP A 112 -10.98 -14.77 -11.19
N ASN A 113 -10.51 -13.56 -10.89
CA ASN A 113 -9.32 -13.31 -10.08
C ASN A 113 -9.79 -13.15 -8.63
N ALA A 114 -9.32 -14.04 -7.76
CA ALA A 114 -9.77 -14.11 -6.37
C ALA A 114 -8.65 -13.78 -5.38
N GLY A 115 -9.03 -13.41 -4.15
CA GLY A 115 -8.07 -13.12 -3.07
C GLY A 115 -7.44 -11.73 -3.13
N GLY A 116 -8.09 -10.81 -3.85
CA GLY A 116 -7.69 -9.41 -3.93
C GLY A 116 -8.24 -8.57 -2.78
N PHE A 117 -7.74 -7.34 -2.68
CA PHE A 117 -8.26 -6.31 -1.79
C PHE A 117 -8.56 -5.03 -2.57
N ALA A 118 -9.65 -4.36 -2.23
CA ALA A 118 -9.93 -3.01 -2.69
C ALA A 118 -9.64 -1.98 -1.61
N THR A 119 -8.95 -0.91 -1.99
CA THR A 119 -8.83 0.35 -1.25
C THR A 119 -9.42 1.48 -2.09
N PHE A 120 -9.17 2.74 -1.71
CA PHE A 120 -9.54 3.87 -2.54
C PHE A 120 -8.49 4.99 -2.62
N TYR A 121 -8.52 5.72 -3.74
CA TYR A 121 -7.68 6.90 -3.98
C TYR A 121 -8.48 8.09 -4.55
N HIS A 122 -7.82 9.25 -4.54
CA HIS A 122 -8.25 10.48 -5.19
C HIS A 122 -7.31 10.80 -6.35
N GLN A 123 -7.85 11.25 -7.49
CA GLN A 123 -7.01 11.59 -8.65
C GLN A 123 -6.37 12.96 -8.53
N GLU A 124 -6.93 13.86 -7.72
CA GLU A 124 -6.39 15.19 -7.41
C GLU A 124 -6.02 16.00 -8.68
N GLY A 125 -6.77 15.79 -9.77
CA GLY A 125 -6.53 16.47 -11.06
C GLY A 125 -5.28 15.98 -11.82
N THR A 126 -4.70 14.85 -11.45
CA THR A 126 -3.55 14.23 -12.13
C THR A 126 -4.01 13.11 -13.07
N ALA A 127 -3.31 12.95 -14.19
CA ALA A 127 -3.56 11.81 -15.08
C ALA A 127 -2.94 10.56 -14.46
N GLY A 128 -3.68 9.45 -14.47
CA GLY A 128 -3.14 8.15 -14.08
C GLY A 128 -2.09 7.64 -15.07
N ALA A 129 -1.46 6.52 -14.75
CA ALA A 129 -0.46 5.84 -15.57
C ALA A 129 -0.94 5.52 -17.00
N CYS A 130 -2.25 5.44 -17.23
CA CYS A 130 -2.81 5.27 -18.57
C CYS A 130 -2.78 6.55 -19.44
N GLY A 131 -2.35 7.68 -18.88
CA GLY A 131 -2.11 8.95 -19.59
C GLY A 131 -3.34 9.83 -19.79
N ASN A 132 -4.53 9.40 -19.36
CA ASN A 132 -5.77 10.16 -19.49
C ASN A 132 -6.18 10.82 -18.17
N TYR A 133 -6.83 11.99 -18.27
CA TYR A 133 -7.49 12.64 -17.14
C TYR A 133 -8.86 12.04 -16.95
N HIS A 134 -9.14 11.66 -15.71
CA HIS A 134 -10.44 11.21 -15.25
C HIS A 134 -10.88 12.15 -14.13
N GLY A 135 -12.19 12.28 -13.94
CA GLY A 135 -12.73 13.12 -12.87
C GLY A 135 -12.87 12.33 -11.57
N ASP A 136 -12.83 13.02 -10.42
CA ASP A 136 -12.98 12.37 -9.09
C ASP A 136 -14.30 11.59 -8.91
N ASN A 137 -15.29 11.83 -9.77
CA ASN A 137 -16.59 11.15 -9.77
C ASN A 137 -16.70 10.00 -10.78
N GLU A 138 -15.69 9.77 -11.63
CA GLU A 138 -15.70 8.65 -12.57
C GLU A 138 -15.38 7.34 -11.87
N LEU A 139 -15.98 6.25 -12.39
CA LEU A 139 -15.76 4.91 -11.88
C LEU A 139 -14.50 4.32 -12.49
N VAL A 140 -13.36 4.78 -11.98
CA VAL A 140 -12.03 4.38 -12.43
C VAL A 140 -11.29 3.62 -11.34
N ALA A 141 -10.25 2.90 -11.73
CA ALA A 141 -9.42 2.10 -10.84
C ALA A 141 -7.95 2.10 -11.26
N ALA A 142 -7.08 1.97 -10.25
CA ALA A 142 -5.67 1.68 -10.41
C ALA A 142 -5.44 0.17 -10.24
N MET A 143 -4.84 -0.46 -11.25
CA MET A 143 -4.52 -1.89 -11.20
C MET A 143 -3.18 -2.10 -10.50
N ASP A 144 -3.05 -3.17 -9.70
CA ASP A 144 -1.76 -3.58 -9.13
C ASP A 144 -0.62 -3.58 -10.17
N ILE A 145 0.57 -3.20 -9.74
CA ILE A 145 1.73 -3.00 -10.61
C ILE A 145 2.21 -4.27 -11.31
N GLU A 146 2.09 -5.44 -10.70
CA GLU A 146 2.49 -6.71 -11.36
C GLU A 146 1.59 -7.02 -12.55
N ARG A 147 0.31 -6.63 -12.46
CA ARG A 147 -0.66 -6.76 -13.57
C ARG A 147 -0.59 -5.61 -14.55
N TYR A 148 -0.33 -4.40 -14.06
CA TYR A 148 -0.18 -3.21 -14.90
C TYR A 148 1.10 -3.26 -15.74
N GLY A 149 2.20 -3.73 -15.16
CA GLY A 149 3.53 -3.75 -15.76
C GLY A 149 4.31 -2.49 -15.42
N ASN A 150 4.74 -1.74 -16.43
CA ASN A 150 5.54 -0.53 -16.23
C ASN A 150 4.64 0.71 -16.09
N ALA A 151 4.59 1.34 -14.91
CA ALA A 151 3.78 2.54 -14.64
C ALA A 151 4.15 3.78 -15.48
N ASP A 152 5.35 3.83 -16.06
CA ASP A 152 5.78 4.96 -16.91
C ASP A 152 5.29 4.83 -18.38
N VAL A 153 4.65 3.71 -18.72
CA VAL A 153 4.09 3.44 -20.05
C VAL A 153 2.64 3.03 -19.90
N ALA A 154 1.77 3.53 -20.77
CA ALA A 154 0.37 3.09 -20.79
C ALA A 154 0.31 1.57 -21.03
N SER A 155 -0.26 0.84 -20.06
CA SER A 155 -0.37 -0.61 -20.13
C SER A 155 -1.37 -1.06 -21.20
N SER A 156 -1.20 -2.29 -21.70
CA SER A 156 -2.16 -2.91 -22.62
C SER A 156 -3.55 -3.14 -22.01
N ILE A 157 -3.69 -3.02 -20.68
CA ILE A 157 -4.97 -3.11 -19.97
C ILE A 157 -5.65 -1.75 -19.76
N CYS A 158 -4.98 -0.65 -20.09
CA CYS A 158 -5.57 0.68 -20.01
C CYS A 158 -6.84 0.77 -20.86
N GLY A 159 -7.89 1.36 -20.30
CA GLY A 159 -9.18 1.50 -20.96
C GLY A 159 -10.04 0.23 -20.97
N LYS A 160 -9.55 -0.91 -20.46
CA LYS A 160 -10.38 -2.09 -20.22
C LYS A 160 -11.25 -1.89 -18.99
N HIS A 161 -12.35 -2.64 -18.93
CA HIS A 161 -13.23 -2.65 -17.78
C HIS A 161 -13.01 -3.90 -16.95
N VAL A 162 -13.13 -3.74 -15.63
CA VAL A 162 -13.21 -4.86 -14.70
C VAL A 162 -14.45 -4.72 -13.84
N LYS A 163 -15.08 -5.85 -13.53
CA LYS A 163 -16.16 -5.93 -12.55
C LYS A 163 -15.57 -6.41 -11.24
N VAL A 164 -15.64 -5.55 -10.22
CA VAL A 164 -15.13 -5.79 -8.87
C VAL A 164 -16.29 -6.13 -7.96
N THR A 165 -16.18 -7.20 -7.18
CA THR A 165 -17.22 -7.68 -6.26
C THR A 165 -16.65 -7.80 -4.85
N ASN A 166 -17.28 -7.14 -3.88
CA ASN A 166 -16.91 -7.26 -2.46
C ASN A 166 -17.40 -8.61 -1.90
N GLN A 167 -16.48 -9.41 -1.37
CA GLN A 167 -16.79 -10.74 -0.84
C GLN A 167 -17.67 -10.73 0.41
N LYS A 168 -17.67 -9.63 1.18
CA LYS A 168 -18.42 -9.53 2.45
C LYS A 168 -19.91 -9.26 2.23
N ASN A 169 -20.25 -8.45 1.22
CA ASN A 169 -21.63 -7.97 1.01
C ASN A 169 -22.19 -8.25 -0.39
N HIS A 170 -21.38 -8.87 -1.27
CA HIS A 170 -21.74 -9.24 -2.64
C HIS A 170 -22.19 -8.09 -3.55
N LYS A 171 -21.85 -6.84 -3.19
CA LYS A 171 -22.04 -5.68 -4.08
C LYS A 171 -20.92 -5.65 -5.11
N SER A 172 -21.27 -5.22 -6.32
CA SER A 172 -20.31 -5.08 -7.42
C SER A 172 -20.31 -3.69 -8.03
N VAL A 173 -19.19 -3.32 -8.63
CA VAL A 173 -19.00 -2.11 -9.44
C VAL A 173 -18.18 -2.44 -10.68
N VAL A 174 -18.54 -1.84 -11.81
CA VAL A 174 -17.73 -1.91 -13.03
C VAL A 174 -16.91 -0.63 -13.11
N VAL A 175 -15.60 -0.78 -13.33
CA VAL A 175 -14.65 0.33 -13.35
C VAL A 175 -13.75 0.26 -14.58
N LEU A 176 -13.33 1.43 -15.05
CA LEU A 176 -12.31 1.58 -16.09
C LEU A 176 -10.91 1.51 -15.47
N ILE A 177 -10.02 0.72 -16.04
CA ILE A 177 -8.60 0.75 -15.65
C ILE A 177 -7.96 2.01 -16.23
N ALA A 178 -7.56 2.90 -15.32
CA ALA A 178 -7.05 4.23 -15.64
C ALA A 178 -5.66 4.53 -15.06
N ASP A 179 -5.19 3.71 -14.11
CA ASP A 179 -3.97 3.98 -13.38
C ASP A 179 -3.26 2.69 -12.95
N ALA A 180 -2.06 2.84 -12.39
CA ALA A 180 -1.26 1.80 -11.79
C ALA A 180 -1.17 2.02 -10.28
N CYS A 181 -1.14 0.94 -9.51
CA CYS A 181 -1.06 0.95 -8.05
C CYS A 181 0.20 0.18 -7.59
N PRO A 182 1.36 0.86 -7.42
CA PRO A 182 2.59 0.21 -6.99
C PRO A 182 2.61 -0.26 -5.53
N THR A 183 1.69 0.25 -4.72
CA THR A 183 1.57 -0.05 -3.29
C THR A 183 0.38 -0.97 -2.99
N CYS A 184 -0.24 -1.53 -4.03
CA CYS A 184 -1.32 -2.49 -3.87
C CYS A 184 -0.84 -3.72 -3.10
N LYS A 185 -1.72 -4.26 -2.27
CA LYS A 185 -1.35 -5.26 -1.26
C LYS A 185 -0.86 -6.58 -1.85
N ASN A 186 -1.38 -6.94 -3.00
CA ASN A 186 -0.98 -8.10 -3.79
C ASN A 186 -1.39 -7.91 -5.25
N ASP A 187 -0.93 -8.83 -6.09
CA ASP A 187 -1.24 -8.91 -7.52
C ASP A 187 -2.73 -8.85 -7.86
N ASN A 188 -3.62 -9.26 -6.95
CA ASN A 188 -5.07 -9.26 -7.14
C ASN A 188 -5.78 -8.02 -6.60
N SER A 189 -5.05 -7.08 -6.00
CA SER A 189 -5.61 -5.87 -5.39
C SER A 189 -5.88 -4.77 -6.42
N ILE A 190 -6.92 -3.98 -6.18
CA ILE A 190 -7.34 -2.89 -7.06
C ILE A 190 -7.63 -1.66 -6.20
N ASP A 191 -6.98 -0.53 -6.48
CA ASP A 191 -7.25 0.72 -5.78
C ASP A 191 -8.33 1.50 -6.54
N LEU A 192 -9.50 1.65 -5.94
CA LEU A 192 -10.68 2.22 -6.61
C LEU A 192 -10.71 3.74 -6.47
N SER A 193 -11.25 4.45 -7.44
CA SER A 193 -11.71 5.82 -7.17
C SER A 193 -12.70 5.81 -6.00
N VAL A 194 -12.72 6.86 -5.19
CA VAL A 194 -13.72 7.02 -4.12
C VAL A 194 -15.15 6.80 -4.61
N ALA A 195 -15.49 7.28 -5.81
CA ALA A 195 -16.79 7.11 -6.42
C ALA A 195 -17.13 5.63 -6.69
N ALA A 196 -16.14 4.81 -7.07
CA ALA A 196 -16.31 3.38 -7.27
C ALA A 196 -16.30 2.59 -5.96
N PHE A 197 -15.38 2.88 -5.04
CA PHE A 197 -15.28 2.19 -3.75
C PHE A 197 -16.58 2.29 -2.95
N THR A 198 -17.19 3.48 -2.94
CA THR A 198 -18.45 3.73 -2.23
C THR A 198 -19.67 3.01 -2.82
N LYS A 199 -19.54 2.35 -3.98
CA LYS A 199 -20.55 1.44 -4.51
C LYS A 199 -20.54 0.07 -3.82
N ILE A 200 -19.38 -0.36 -3.33
CA ILE A 200 -19.18 -1.71 -2.77
C ILE A 200 -18.82 -1.74 -1.29
N ALA A 201 -18.38 -0.63 -0.70
CA ALA A 201 -17.96 -0.53 0.71
C ALA A 201 -18.17 0.90 1.23
N THR A 202 -18.09 1.11 2.55
CA THR A 202 -18.01 2.48 3.12
C THR A 202 -16.55 2.87 3.33
N LYS A 203 -16.22 4.17 3.26
CA LYS A 203 -14.84 4.64 3.41
C LYS A 203 -14.20 4.24 4.75
N GLU A 204 -15.02 4.13 5.79
CA GLU A 204 -14.61 3.72 7.13
C GLU A 204 -14.10 2.27 7.17
N GLU A 205 -14.51 1.42 6.23
CA GLU A 205 -13.97 0.07 6.12
C GLU A 205 -12.51 0.07 5.64
N GLY A 206 -12.07 1.12 4.92
CA GLY A 206 -10.70 1.33 4.45
C GLY A 206 -10.25 0.36 3.35
N MET A 207 -10.30 -0.94 3.64
CA MET A 207 -9.91 -2.02 2.75
C MET A 207 -10.90 -3.19 2.87
N VAL A 208 -11.38 -3.70 1.74
CA VAL A 208 -12.32 -4.83 1.70
C VAL A 208 -11.81 -5.95 0.79
N PRO A 209 -12.07 -7.23 1.12
CA PRO A 209 -11.72 -8.34 0.24
C PRO A 209 -12.62 -8.35 -1.00
N ILE A 210 -12.02 -8.58 -2.17
CA ILE A 210 -12.71 -8.56 -3.46
C ILE A 210 -12.34 -9.76 -4.33
N ASP A 211 -13.26 -10.09 -5.23
CA ASP A 211 -12.99 -10.87 -6.44
C ASP A 211 -13.32 -10.01 -7.66
N TRP A 212 -12.66 -10.25 -8.79
CA TRP A 212 -12.90 -9.46 -10.00
C TRP A 212 -12.62 -10.20 -11.30
N GLU A 213 -13.25 -9.72 -12.37
CA GLU A 213 -13.13 -10.25 -13.73
C GLU A 213 -12.95 -9.12 -14.74
N PHE A 214 -12.17 -9.37 -15.81
CA PHE A 214 -12.17 -8.50 -16.98
C PHE A 214 -13.49 -8.66 -17.76
N LEU A 215 -13.96 -7.57 -18.36
CA LEU A 215 -15.15 -7.55 -19.24
C LEU A 215 -14.76 -7.43 -20.72
#